data_AF-A0A7J9PCI3-F1
#
_entry.id   AF-A0A7J9PCI3-F1
#
_cell.length_a   1.000
_cell.length_b   1.000
_cell.length_c   1.000
_cell.angle_alpha   90.00
_cell.angle_beta   90.00
_cell.angle_gamma   90.00
#
_symmetry.space_group_name_H-M   'P 1'
#
loop_
_entity.id
_entity.type
_entity.pdbx_description
1 polymer ?
#
loop_
_entity_poly.entity_id
_entity_poly.type
_entity_poly.pdbx_seq_one_letter_code
_entity_poly.pdbx_strand_id
1 'polypeptide(L)'
;MKDERLLELINRIPEKNSGKIIDFEKFFDKKIGYYGVRIKENSYVNGIILFNITSKEMEIFDNYEDEGTYYSKNKTICYDLNGNTYESYVYVRLE
;
A
#
# COMPACT_ATOMS: atom_id res chain seq x y z
N MET A 1 -4.09 -6.62 0.20
CA MET A 1 -3.87 -7.51 1.37
C MET A 1 -5.11 -8.38 1.56
N LYS A 2 -4.97 -9.64 2.01
CA LYS A 2 -6.10 -10.53 2.30
C LYS A 2 -6.63 -10.28 3.72
N ASP A 3 -7.87 -10.67 3.98
CA ASP A 3 -8.54 -10.41 5.27
C ASP A 3 -7.92 -11.16 6.44
N GLU A 4 -7.51 -12.41 6.21
CA GLU A 4 -6.75 -13.19 7.19
C GLU A 4 -5.49 -12.45 7.64
N ARG A 5 -4.75 -11.85 6.71
CA ARG A 5 -3.53 -11.11 7.04
C ARG A 5 -3.84 -9.81 7.80
N LEU A 6 -4.94 -9.14 7.49
CA LEU A 6 -5.38 -7.95 8.22
C LEU A 6 -5.79 -8.30 9.65
N LEU A 7 -6.51 -9.42 9.84
CA LEU A 7 -6.86 -9.93 11.17
C LEU A 7 -5.62 -10.29 11.98
N GLU A 8 -4.62 -10.94 11.37
CA GLU A 8 -3.35 -11.25 12.04
C GLU A 8 -2.56 -10.01 12.46
N LEU A 9 -2.53 -8.98 11.61
CA LEU A 9 -1.72 -7.78 11.85
C LEU A 9 -2.41 -6.80 12.82
N ILE A 10 -3.67 -6.47 12.57
CA ILE A 10 -4.37 -5.37 13.27
C ILE A 10 -5.64 -5.82 14.00
N ASN A 11 -5.90 -7.13 14.09
CA ASN A 11 -7.02 -7.72 14.82
C ASN A 11 -8.42 -7.23 14.39
N ARG A 12 -8.55 -6.77 13.14
CA ARG A 12 -9.84 -6.42 12.50
C ARG A 12 -9.71 -6.36 10.98
N ILE A 13 -10.85 -6.25 10.31
CA ILE A 13 -10.92 -5.93 8.88
C ILE A 13 -11.37 -4.46 8.77
N PRO A 14 -10.52 -3.55 8.26
CA PRO A 14 -10.91 -2.16 8.02
C PRO A 14 -11.93 -2.07 6.89
N GLU A 15 -12.55 -0.90 6.73
CA GLU A 15 -13.31 -0.62 5.51
C GLU A 15 -12.36 -0.62 4.31
N LYS A 16 -12.81 -1.22 3.20
CA LYS A 16 -11.98 -1.42 2.01
C LYS A 16 -12.73 -1.01 0.77
N ASN A 17 -12.02 -0.42 -0.19
CA ASN A 17 -12.52 -0.25 -1.54
C ASN A 17 -11.46 -0.61 -2.57
N SER A 18 -11.88 -1.04 -3.74
CA SER A 18 -10.99 -1.19 -4.88
C SER A 18 -10.60 0.19 -5.40
N GLY A 19 -9.36 0.34 -5.83
CA GLY A 19 -8.89 1.60 -6.36
C GLY A 19 -7.55 1.49 -7.06
N LYS A 20 -6.99 2.65 -7.41
CA LYS A 20 -5.70 2.76 -8.07
C LYS A 20 -4.90 3.94 -7.57
N ILE A 21 -3.59 3.85 -7.73
CA ILE A 21 -2.64 4.97 -7.61
C ILE A 21 -1.98 5.19 -8.96
N ILE A 22 -1.67 6.46 -9.27
CA ILE A 22 -1.04 6.88 -10.53
C ILE A 22 0.45 7.17 -10.30
N ASP A 23 1.25 7.07 -11.36
CA ASP A 23 2.69 7.25 -11.36
C ASP A 23 3.46 6.21 -10.52
N PHE A 24 2.90 5.00 -10.42
CA PHE A 24 3.54 3.84 -9.82
C PHE A 24 3.39 2.61 -10.71
N GLU A 25 4.38 1.71 -10.65
CA GLU A 25 4.27 0.38 -11.20
C GLU A 25 4.51 -0.71 -10.16
N LYS A 26 3.79 -1.82 -10.32
CA LYS A 26 4.02 -3.06 -9.57
C LYS A 26 5.03 -3.91 -10.33
N PHE A 27 6.07 -4.39 -9.65
CA PHE A 27 7.10 -5.22 -10.25
C PHE A 27 7.46 -6.38 -9.32
N PHE A 28 8.03 -7.46 -9.87
CA PHE A 28 8.53 -8.58 -9.08
C PHE A 28 10.00 -8.34 -8.73
N ASP A 29 10.31 -8.17 -7.45
CA ASP A 29 11.68 -8.07 -6.95
C ASP A 29 12.24 -9.47 -6.70
N LYS A 30 13.13 -9.90 -7.61
CA LYS A 30 13.80 -11.21 -7.53
C LYS A 30 14.70 -11.35 -6.29
N LYS A 31 15.19 -10.24 -5.71
CA LYS A 31 16.09 -10.29 -4.54
C LYS A 31 15.36 -10.79 -3.29
N ILE A 32 14.09 -10.43 -3.14
CA ILE A 32 13.24 -10.80 -2.01
C ILE A 32 12.15 -11.82 -2.37
N GLY A 33 12.01 -12.16 -3.65
CA GLY A 33 11.02 -13.12 -4.14
C GLY A 33 9.58 -12.63 -4.00
N TYR A 34 9.36 -11.32 -4.03
CA TYR A 34 8.05 -10.72 -3.76
C TYR A 34 7.75 -9.53 -4.67
N TYR A 35 6.48 -9.14 -4.76
CA TYR A 35 6.10 -7.96 -5.56
C TYR A 35 6.30 -6.67 -4.76
N GLY A 36 7.02 -5.72 -5.36
CA GLY A 36 7.14 -4.35 -4.87
C GLY A 36 6.36 -3.36 -5.71
N VAL A 37 6.32 -2.13 -5.22
CA VAL A 37 5.83 -0.95 -5.96
C VAL A 37 7.00 0.03 -6.09
N ARG A 38 7.18 0.64 -7.26
CA ARG A 38 8.13 1.73 -7.49
C ARG A 38 7.49 2.89 -8.24
N ILE A 39 8.07 4.07 -8.11
CA ILE A 39 7.63 5.26 -8.85
C ILE A 39 7.91 5.06 -10.34
N LYS A 40 6.93 5.34 -11.19
CA LYS A 40 7.06 5.35 -12.65
C LYS A 40 5.99 6.22 -13.27
N GLU A 41 6.39 7.32 -13.89
CA GLU A 41 5.49 8.26 -14.55
C GLU A 41 4.63 7.58 -15.64
N ASN A 42 3.40 8.08 -15.81
CA ASN A 42 2.44 7.60 -16.82
C ASN A 42 2.07 6.11 -16.65
N SER A 43 2.14 5.61 -15.43
CA SER A 43 1.72 4.24 -15.08
C SER A 43 0.73 4.24 -13.92
N TYR A 44 0.17 3.07 -13.60
CA TYR A 44 -0.76 2.95 -12.48
C TYR A 44 -0.68 1.55 -11.85
N VAL A 45 -1.05 1.49 -10.57
CA VAL A 45 -1.23 0.24 -9.82
C VAL A 45 -2.67 0.15 -9.34
N ASN A 46 -3.36 -0.92 -9.70
CA ASN A 46 -4.63 -1.30 -9.09
C ASN A 46 -4.37 -1.99 -7.74
N GLY A 47 -5.21 -1.71 -6.75
CA GLY A 47 -5.09 -2.24 -5.40
C GLY A 47 -6.35 -2.11 -4.58
N ILE A 48 -6.18 -2.24 -3.27
CA ILE A 48 -7.24 -2.06 -2.28
C ILE A 48 -6.83 -0.87 -1.41
N ILE A 49 -7.75 0.07 -1.25
CA ILE A 49 -7.65 1.20 -0.32
C ILE A 49 -8.18 0.70 1.03
N LEU A 50 -7.41 0.89 2.09
CA LEU A 50 -7.83 0.59 3.47
C LEU A 50 -8.17 1.90 4.18
N PHE A 51 -9.40 2.04 4.66
CA PHE A 51 -9.88 3.25 5.31
C PHE A 51 -9.83 3.14 6.83
N ASN A 52 -9.82 4.30 7.49
CA ASN A 52 -9.92 4.42 8.94
C ASN A 52 -8.83 3.63 9.68
N ILE A 53 -7.60 3.65 9.16
CA ILE A 53 -6.42 3.09 9.83
C ILE A 53 -5.95 4.08 10.89
N THR A 54 -5.85 3.61 12.13
CA THR A 54 -5.36 4.41 13.26
C THR A 54 -3.84 4.55 13.21
N SER A 55 -3.29 5.53 13.93
CA SER A 55 -1.82 5.72 14.00
C SER A 55 -1.09 4.48 14.53
N LYS A 56 -1.66 3.77 15.52
CA LYS A 56 -1.08 2.53 16.06
C LYS A 56 -1.06 1.39 15.03
N GLU A 57 -2.11 1.28 14.22
CA GLU A 57 -2.18 0.28 13.15
C GLU A 57 -1.23 0.63 12.01
N MET A 58 -1.05 1.93 11.73
CA MET A 58 -0.05 2.40 10.77
C MET A 58 1.37 2.00 11.20
N GLU A 59 1.72 2.13 12.49
CA GLU A 59 3.02 1.66 13.01
C GLU A 59 3.21 0.15 12.83
N ILE A 60 2.14 -0.66 12.94
CA ILE A 60 2.20 -2.10 12.67
C ILE A 60 2.50 -2.35 11.19
N PHE A 61 1.86 -1.62 10.28
CA PHE A 61 2.16 -1.72 8.85
C PHE A 61 3.58 -1.26 8.52
N ASP A 62 4.06 -0.18 9.14
CA ASP A 62 5.44 0.31 8.96
C ASP A 62 6.46 -0.78 9.33
N ASN A 63 6.26 -1.43 10.48
CA ASN A 63 7.11 -2.55 10.90
C ASN A 63 6.99 -3.77 9.98
N TYR A 64 5.77 -4.10 9.54
CA TYR A 64 5.53 -5.27 8.70
C TYR A 64 6.13 -5.13 7.29
N GLU A 65 6.12 -3.92 6.74
CA GLU A 65 6.64 -3.63 5.40
C GLU A 65 8.13 -3.23 5.44
N ASP A 66 8.82 -3.40 6.58
CA ASP A 66 10.23 -3.05 6.77
C ASP A 66 10.55 -1.60 6.32
N GLU A 67 9.70 -0.66 6.76
CA GLU A 67 9.83 0.77 6.47
C GLU A 67 11.21 1.30 6.92
N GLY A 68 11.85 2.08 6.07
CA GLY A 68 13.21 2.60 6.27
C GLY A 68 14.34 1.61 5.95
N THR A 69 14.04 0.31 5.76
CA THR A 69 15.03 -0.71 5.40
C THR A 69 14.87 -1.18 3.96
N TYR A 70 13.71 -1.76 3.62
CA TYR A 70 13.42 -2.24 2.28
C TYR A 70 12.42 -1.37 1.54
N TYR A 71 11.56 -0.66 2.26
CA TYR A 71 10.53 0.18 1.68
C TYR A 71 10.52 1.57 2.30
N SER A 72 10.06 2.56 1.55
CA SER A 72 9.78 3.90 2.03
C SER A 72 8.28 4.16 1.98
N LYS A 73 7.72 4.64 3.09
CA LYS A 73 6.32 5.07 3.14
C LYS A 73 6.16 6.42 2.46
N ASN A 74 5.40 6.45 1.37
CA ASN A 74 5.16 7.65 0.58
C ASN A 74 3.68 8.05 0.61
N LYS A 75 3.43 9.35 0.79
CA LYS A 75 2.09 9.92 0.59
C LYS A 75 1.73 9.88 -0.88
N THR A 76 0.48 9.59 -1.18
CA THR A 76 -0.05 9.57 -2.54
C THR A 76 -1.54 9.89 -2.55
N ILE A 77 -2.08 10.14 -3.73
CA ILE A 77 -3.52 10.21 -3.98
C ILE A 77 -3.95 8.90 -4.62
N CYS A 78 -4.92 8.23 -4.01
CA CYS A 78 -5.59 7.09 -4.60
C CYS A 78 -6.99 7.45 -5.09
N TYR A 79 -7.45 6.70 -6.10
CA TYR A 79 -8.73 6.89 -6.76
C TYR A 79 -9.55 5.61 -6.59
N ASP A 80 -10.77 5.71 -6.08
CA ASP A 80 -11.68 4.57 -6.08
C ASP A 80 -12.27 4.32 -7.48
N LEU A 81 -13.13 3.30 -7.61
CA LEU A 81 -13.79 2.96 -8.87
C LEU A 81 -14.78 4.02 -9.36
N ASN A 82 -15.23 4.93 -8.50
CA ASN A 82 -16.14 6.02 -8.84
C ASN A 82 -15.38 7.31 -9.21
N GLY A 83 -14.05 7.32 -9.09
CA GLY A 83 -13.21 8.49 -9.33
C GLY A 83 -13.08 9.42 -8.12
N ASN A 84 -13.56 9.02 -6.94
CA ASN A 84 -13.31 9.77 -5.70
C ASN A 84 -11.83 9.68 -5.32
N THR A 85 -11.29 10.76 -4.79
CA THR A 85 -9.88 10.88 -4.40
C THR A 85 -9.70 10.83 -2.90
N TYR A 86 -8.61 10.19 -2.46
CA TYR A 86 -8.23 10.10 -1.07
C TYR A 86 -6.72 10.25 -0.91
N GLU A 87 -6.29 10.95 0.14
CA GLU A 87 -4.90 10.87 0.58
C GLU A 87 -4.66 9.52 1.24
N SER A 88 -3.58 8.84 0.82
CA SER A 88 -3.19 7.54 1.34
C SER A 88 -1.67 7.44 1.43
N TYR A 89 -1.21 6.37 2.05
CA TYR A 89 0.19 5.96 2.02
C TYR A 89 0.37 4.73 1.12
N VAL A 90 1.55 4.61 0.52
CA VAL A 90 2.02 3.44 -0.22
C VAL A 90 3.47 3.15 0.15
N TYR A 91 3.81 1.88 0.33
CA TYR A 91 5.19 1.44 0.57
C TYR A 91 5.89 1.20 -0.76
N VAL A 92 6.92 1.99 -1.03
CA VAL A 92 7.69 2.00 -2.28
C VAL A 92 9.02 1.33 -2.03
N ARG A 93 9.41 0.36 -2.87
CA ARG A 93 10.65 -0.39 -2.70
C ARG A 93 11.86 0.54 -2.85
N LEU A 94 12.78 0.49 -1.89
CA LEU A 94 14.10 1.13 -1.95
C LEU A 94 15.04 0.28 -2.82
N GLU A 95 15.58 0.86 -3.89
CA GLU A 95 16.50 0.15 -4.81
C GLU A 95 17.90 -0.07 -4.25
#